data_AF-A0A950NPP6-F1
#
_entry.id   AF-A0A950NPP6-F1
#
_cell.length_a   1.000
_cell.length_b   1.000
_cell.length_c   1.000
_cell.angle_alpha   90.00
_cell.angle_beta   90.00
_cell.angle_gamma   90.00
#
_symmetry.space_group_name_H-M   'P 1'
#
loop_
_entity.id
_entity.type
_entity.pdbx_description
1 polymer ?
#
loop_
_entity_poly.entity_id
_entity_poly.type
_entity_poly.pdbx_seq_one_letter_code
_entity_poly.pdbx_strand_id
1 'polypeptide(L)'
;SWARDPRMGDRLINARAETVMSSSAYGAAYRGRRWVIPADGFYEWLRRPGRPRRPVFLHATSGGPLAFAGLWETWRDPSAAPDAPRLVTCSIVRPGPTPTWRPCTTACRSCSATGGRTGSTPGRTRPRSGPCSSRLRPAP
;
A
#
# COMPACT_ATOMS: atom_id res chain seq x y z
N SER A 1 12.14 14.71 -0.44
CA SER A 1 10.79 14.53 -1.02
C SER A 1 10.91 13.75 -2.32
N TRP A 2 9.96 12.85 -2.60
CA TRP A 2 9.88 12.04 -3.82
C TRP A 2 9.44 12.80 -5.08
N ALA A 3 8.94 14.02 -4.89
CA ALA A 3 8.44 14.91 -5.94
C ALA A 3 9.08 16.28 -5.73
N ARG A 4 9.43 16.91 -6.85
CA ARG A 4 9.94 18.30 -6.88
C ARG A 4 8.80 19.31 -6.97
N ASP A 5 7.71 18.93 -7.64
CA ASP A 5 6.50 19.71 -7.86
C ASP A 5 5.27 18.90 -7.38
N PRO A 6 4.31 19.48 -6.63
CA PRO A 6 3.07 18.81 -6.23
C PRO A 6 2.27 18.23 -7.40
N ARG A 7 2.34 18.85 -8.59
CA ARG A 7 1.66 18.40 -9.81
C ARG A 7 2.15 17.04 -10.30
N MET A 8 3.34 16.60 -9.88
CA MET A 8 3.81 15.24 -10.16
C MET A 8 3.12 14.17 -9.30
N GLY A 9 2.38 14.57 -8.25
CA GLY A 9 1.71 13.67 -7.32
C GLY A 9 0.77 12.67 -8.00
N ASP A 10 0.06 13.09 -9.04
CA ASP A 10 -0.89 12.25 -9.79
C ASP A 10 -0.22 11.00 -10.41
N ARG A 11 1.07 11.10 -10.74
CA ARG A 11 1.85 9.98 -11.30
C ARG A 11 2.43 9.07 -10.23
N LEU A 12 2.38 9.49 -8.96
CA LEU A 12 3.02 8.82 -7.84
C LEU A 12 2.04 8.07 -6.92
N ILE A 13 0.78 7.91 -7.36
CA ILE A 13 -0.26 7.22 -6.58
C ILE A 13 0.07 5.73 -6.34
N ASN A 14 0.78 5.09 -7.30
CA ASN A 14 1.09 3.67 -7.23
C ASN A 14 2.59 3.38 -7.40
N ALA A 15 3.23 2.91 -6.33
CA ALA A 15 4.61 2.43 -6.36
C ALA A 15 4.64 0.94 -6.72
N ARG A 16 5.43 0.55 -7.73
CA ARG A 16 5.58 -0.86 -8.12
C ARG A 16 6.46 -1.60 -7.12
N ALA A 17 5.98 -2.70 -6.54
CA ALA A 17 6.72 -3.44 -5.52
C ALA A 17 8.08 -3.96 -6.04
N GLU A 18 8.19 -4.27 -7.34
CA GLU A 18 9.41 -4.78 -7.96
C GLU A 18 10.54 -3.75 -7.94
N THR A 19 10.20 -2.46 -8.04
CA THR A 19 11.17 -1.38 -8.23
C THR A 19 11.14 -0.35 -7.11
N VAL A 20 10.27 -0.52 -6.11
CA VAL A 20 10.08 0.47 -5.02
C VAL A 20 11.37 0.76 -4.25
N MET A 21 12.24 -0.24 -4.08
CA MET A 21 13.50 -0.12 -3.35
C MET A 21 14.57 0.63 -4.14
N SER A 22 14.66 0.38 -5.46
CA SER A 22 15.65 0.99 -6.35
C SER A 22 15.18 2.30 -7.00
N SER A 23 13.89 2.64 -6.87
CA SER A 23 13.31 3.86 -7.41
C SER A 23 13.93 5.11 -6.78
N SER A 24 14.30 6.08 -7.63
CA SER A 24 14.76 7.41 -7.18
C SER A 24 13.68 8.19 -6.42
N ALA A 25 12.41 7.97 -6.75
CA ALA A 25 11.29 8.61 -6.06
C ALA A 25 11.00 7.91 -4.72
N TYR A 26 10.85 6.59 -4.72
CA TYR A 26 10.33 5.86 -3.56
C TYR A 26 11.40 5.28 -2.63
N GLY A 27 12.64 5.06 -3.09
CA GLY A 27 13.63 4.29 -2.34
C GLY A 27 13.99 4.89 -0.98
N ALA A 28 13.96 6.23 -0.85
CA ALA A 28 14.14 6.89 0.44
C ALA A 28 12.95 6.67 1.38
N ALA A 29 11.72 6.80 0.87
CA ALA A 29 10.50 6.56 1.65
C ALA A 29 10.34 5.09 2.03
N TYR A 30 10.72 4.16 1.15
CA TYR A 30 10.67 2.72 1.41
C TYR A 30 11.49 2.30 2.64
N ARG A 31 12.64 2.94 2.89
CA ARG A 31 13.52 2.58 4.01
C ARG A 31 12.98 2.99 5.38
N GLY A 32 12.23 4.09 5.46
CA GLY A 32 11.88 4.70 6.76
C GLY A 32 10.45 5.19 6.94
N ARG A 33 9.65 5.26 5.87
CA ARG A 33 8.31 5.88 5.85
C ARG A 33 7.26 4.94 5.27
N ARG A 34 7.18 3.75 5.89
CA ARG A 34 6.20 2.71 5.56
C ARG A 34 4.95 2.90 6.41
N TRP A 35 3.78 2.67 5.83
CA TRP A 35 2.48 2.79 6.51
C TRP A 35 1.50 1.74 5.97
N VAL A 36 0.41 1.47 6.70
CA VAL A 36 -0.71 0.62 6.27
C VAL A 36 -1.92 1.47 5.86
N ILE A 37 -2.33 1.41 4.60
CA ILE A 37 -3.48 2.18 4.09
C ILE A 37 -4.74 1.31 4.22
N PRO A 38 -5.68 1.63 5.12
CA PRO A 38 -6.94 0.93 5.22
C PRO A 38 -7.89 1.35 4.09
N ALA A 39 -8.69 0.42 3.57
CA ALA A 39 -9.80 0.72 2.68
C ALA A 39 -10.88 -0.36 2.77
N ASP A 40 -12.13 -0.02 2.50
CA ASP A 40 -13.21 -1.01 2.40
C ASP A 40 -13.05 -1.91 1.15
N GLY A 41 -12.45 -1.33 0.10
CA GLY A 41 -12.21 -1.98 -1.18
C GLY A 41 -11.55 -1.01 -2.16
N PHE A 42 -11.45 -1.42 -3.41
CA PHE A 42 -10.95 -0.58 -4.51
C PHE A 42 -11.62 -0.98 -5.82
N TYR A 43 -11.61 -0.08 -6.80
CA TYR A 43 -12.17 -0.35 -8.12
C TYR A 43 -11.08 -0.81 -9.09
N GLU A 44 -11.38 -1.83 -9.88
CA GLU A 44 -10.57 -2.27 -11.01
C GLU A 44 -11.38 -2.23 -12.29
N TRP A 45 -10.75 -1.84 -13.39
CA TRP A 45 -11.40 -1.75 -14.69
C TRP A 45 -11.22 -3.06 -15.46
N LEU A 46 -12.23 -3.92 -15.45
CA LEU A 46 -12.17 -5.17 -16.18
C LEU A 46 -12.21 -4.92 -17.68
N ARG A 47 -11.22 -5.46 -18.38
CA ARG A 47 -11.16 -5.53 -19.84
C ARG A 47 -11.55 -6.94 -20.27
N ARG A 48 -12.64 -7.08 -21.01
CA ARG A 48 -13.04 -8.33 -21.66
C ARG A 48 -13.05 -8.11 -23.17
N PRO A 49 -12.53 -9.06 -23.99
CA PRO A 49 -12.58 -8.95 -25.45
C PRO A 49 -14.01 -8.66 -25.93
N GLY A 50 -14.16 -7.68 -26.82
CA GLY A 50 -15.46 -7.30 -27.39
C GLY A 50 -16.45 -6.64 -26.42
N ARG A 51 -16.05 -6.26 -25.21
CA ARG A 51 -16.94 -5.61 -24.22
C ARG A 51 -16.36 -4.27 -23.74
N PRO A 52 -17.22 -3.28 -23.45
CA PRO A 52 -16.78 -2.02 -22.86
C PRO A 52 -16.13 -2.26 -21.50
N ARG A 53 -15.16 -1.39 -21.14
CA ARG A 53 -14.52 -1.40 -19.82
C ARG A 53 -15.59 -1.12 -18.77
N ARG A 54 -15.67 -1.99 -17.76
CA ARG A 54 -16.59 -1.81 -16.63
C ARG A 54 -15.81 -1.74 -15.32
N PRO A 55 -16.12 -0.76 -14.45
CA PRO A 55 -15.54 -0.72 -13.13
C PRO A 55 -16.15 -1.84 -12.28
N VAL A 56 -15.30 -2.53 -11.53
CA VAL A 56 -15.73 -3.57 -10.58
C VAL A 56 -15.15 -3.23 -9.23
N PHE A 57 -16.00 -3.18 -8.21
CA PHE A 57 -15.58 -2.98 -6.84
C PHE A 57 -15.09 -4.31 -6.25
N LEU A 58 -13.85 -4.32 -5.75
CA LEU A 58 -13.20 -5.46 -5.13
C LEU A 58 -13.03 -5.19 -3.64
N HIS A 59 -13.58 -6.09 -2.81
CA HIS A 59 -13.54 -5.97 -1.36
C HIS A 59 -13.21 -7.31 -0.68
N ALA A 60 -12.94 -7.26 0.62
CA ALA A 60 -12.64 -8.46 1.39
C ALA A 60 -13.85 -9.41 1.46
N THR A 61 -13.59 -10.70 1.30
CA THR A 61 -14.61 -11.75 1.51
C THR A 61 -15.11 -11.86 2.95
N SER A 62 -14.28 -11.45 3.91
CA SER A 62 -14.64 -11.45 5.33
C SER A 62 -15.59 -10.32 5.73
N GLY A 63 -15.88 -9.38 4.83
CA GLY A 63 -16.68 -8.18 5.12
C GLY A 63 -15.94 -7.10 5.93
N GLY A 64 -14.67 -7.32 6.29
CA GLY A 64 -13.83 -6.32 6.96
C GLY A 64 -12.96 -5.50 5.98
N PRO A 65 -12.24 -4.47 6.47
CA PRO A 65 -11.40 -3.64 5.61
C PRO A 65 -10.19 -4.40 5.06
N LEU A 66 -9.76 -3.97 3.87
CA LEU A 66 -8.47 -4.28 3.28
C LEU A 66 -7.38 -3.39 3.90
N ALA A 67 -6.18 -3.92 3.97
CA ALA A 67 -4.98 -3.20 4.38
C ALA A 67 -3.94 -3.28 3.25
N PHE A 68 -3.60 -2.13 2.68
CA PHE A 68 -2.57 -2.01 1.66
C PHE A 68 -1.23 -1.63 2.28
N ALA A 69 -0.15 -2.18 1.74
CA ALA A 69 1.18 -1.64 1.99
C ALA A 69 1.28 -0.25 1.35
N GLY A 70 1.67 0.74 2.13
CA GLY A 70 1.78 2.13 1.70
C GLY A 70 3.13 2.73 2.06
N LEU A 71 3.44 3.80 1.35
CA LEU A 71 4.53 4.72 1.66
C LEU A 71 3.95 6.10 1.91
N TRP A 72 4.62 6.88 2.75
CA TRP A 72 4.28 8.28 2.96
C TRP A 72 5.52 9.18 2.83
N GLU A 73 5.30 10.44 2.50
CA GLU A 73 6.36 11.44 2.36
C GLU A 73 5.83 12.84 2.65
N THR A 74 6.72 13.73 3.07
CA THR A 74 6.40 15.16 3.20
C THR A 74 7.08 15.97 2.10
N TRP A 75 6.35 16.95 1.60
CA TRP A 75 6.87 17.96 0.69
C TRP A 75 6.71 19.35 1.33
N ARG A 76 7.74 20.17 1.18
CA ARG A 76 7.72 21.58 1.59
C ARG A 76 7.84 22.41 0.33
N ASP A 77 6.94 23.38 0.19
CA ASP A 77 7.04 24.35 -0.89
C ASP A 77 8.31 25.20 -0.71
N PRO A 78 9.23 25.21 -1.69
CA PRO A 78 10.43 26.04 -1.62
C PRO A 78 10.13 27.54 -1.52
N SER A 79 8.99 27.99 -2.05
CA SER A 79 8.56 29.38 -2.06
C SER A 79 7.75 29.82 -0.84
N ALA A 80 7.28 28.87 -0.02
CA ALA A 80 6.47 29.18 1.14
C ALA A 80 7.30 29.63 2.34
N ALA A 81 6.64 30.37 3.24
CA ALA A 81 7.19 30.85 4.49
C ALA A 81 7.80 29.70 5.34
N PRO A 82 8.80 29.97 6.21
CA PRO A 82 9.46 28.95 7.03
C PRO A 82 8.52 28.06 7.84
N ASP A 83 7.43 28.64 8.33
CA ASP A 83 6.38 28.05 9.17
C ASP A 83 5.22 27.43 8.39
N ALA A 84 5.21 27.55 7.06
CA ALA A 84 4.16 27.00 6.23
C ALA A 84 4.02 25.47 6.41
N PRO A 85 2.79 24.95 6.43
CA PRO A 85 2.56 23.53 6.64
C PRO A 85 3.16 22.69 5.49
N ARG A 86 3.64 21.50 5.84
CA ARG A 86 4.13 20.53 4.86
C ARG A 86 2.97 19.77 4.27
N LEU A 87 3.03 19.52 2.96
CA LEU A 87 2.11 18.62 2.30
C LEU A 87 2.51 17.18 2.64
N VAL A 88 1.60 16.44 3.26
CA VAL A 88 1.77 15.00 3.52
C VAL A 88 1.08 14.24 2.39
N THR A 89 1.82 13.34 1.75
CA THR A 89 1.31 12.52 0.64
C THR A 89 1.59 11.06 0.89
N CYS A 90 0.79 10.19 0.27
CA CYS A 90 0.96 8.74 0.36
C CYS A 90 0.84 8.07 -1.01
N SER A 91 1.38 6.85 -1.09
CA SER A 91 1.38 6.03 -2.30
C SER A 91 1.13 4.58 -1.90
N ILE A 92 0.30 3.89 -2.67
CA ILE A 92 0.03 2.47 -2.46
C ILE A 92 1.14 1.67 -3.14
N VAL A 93 1.73 0.72 -2.41
CA VAL A 93 2.66 -0.25 -2.99
C VAL A 93 1.84 -1.32 -3.69
N ARG A 94 1.86 -1.29 -5.02
CA ARG A 94 1.20 -2.27 -5.87
C ARG A 94 2.19 -3.38 -6.20
N PRO A 95 1.91 -4.64 -5.85
CA PRO A 95 2.66 -5.76 -6.37
C PRO A 95 2.40 -5.97 -7.86
N GLY A 96 3.33 -6.60 -8.55
CA GLY A 96 3.20 -6.93 -9.96
C GLY A 96 2.00 -7.82 -10.26
N PRO A 97 1.66 -7.96 -11.54
CA PRO A 97 0.52 -8.77 -11.97
C PRO A 97 0.79 -10.25 -11.63
N THR A 98 0.29 -10.68 -10.48
CA THR A 98 0.23 -12.09 -10.11
C THR A 98 -1.24 -12.52 -10.11
N PRO A 99 -1.56 -13.76 -10.54
CA PRO A 99 -2.95 -14.25 -10.58
C PRO A 99 -3.58 -14.40 -9.18
N THR A 100 -2.82 -14.17 -8.10
CA THR A 100 -3.24 -14.34 -6.71
C THR A 100 -2.89 -13.13 -5.85
N TRP A 101 -3.11 -11.92 -6.38
CA TRP A 101 -3.02 -10.71 -5.58
C TRP A 101 -3.89 -10.83 -4.31
N ARG A 102 -3.26 -10.69 -3.14
CA ARG A 102 -3.86 -10.94 -1.82
C ARG A 102 -3.54 -9.76 -0.90
N PRO A 103 -4.38 -8.73 -0.86
CA PRO A 103 -4.28 -7.71 0.17
C PRO A 103 -4.45 -8.39 1.53
N CYS A 104 -3.60 -8.03 2.47
CA CYS A 104 -3.77 -8.48 3.85
C CYS A 104 -5.09 -7.86 4.35
N THR A 105 -5.96 -8.68 4.92
CA THR A 105 -7.14 -8.17 5.62
C THR A 105 -6.74 -7.85 7.05
N THR A 106 -7.35 -6.84 7.66
CA THR A 106 -7.10 -6.47 9.06
C THR A 106 -7.44 -7.61 10.04
N ALA A 107 -8.23 -8.59 9.59
CA ALA A 107 -8.52 -9.83 10.33
C ALA A 107 -7.30 -10.79 10.43
N CYS A 108 -6.21 -10.53 9.70
CA CYS A 108 -5.00 -11.34 9.76
C CYS A 108 -4.18 -10.95 11.00
N ARG A 109 -4.26 -11.76 12.07
CA ARG A 109 -3.50 -11.55 13.32
C ARG A 109 -1.97 -11.54 13.14
N SER A 110 -1.45 -12.01 12.00
CA SER A 110 -0.01 -11.92 11.67
C SER A 110 0.39 -10.59 11.03
N CYS A 111 -0.57 -9.70 10.75
CA CYS A 111 -0.35 -8.38 10.16
C CYS A 111 -0.35 -7.29 11.25
N SER A 112 0.14 -7.60 12.45
CA SER A 112 0.45 -6.57 13.45
C SER A 112 1.67 -5.78 12.96
N ALA A 113 1.45 -4.50 12.69
CA ALA A 113 2.47 -3.53 12.33
C ALA A 113 3.73 -3.73 13.19
N THR A 114 4.89 -3.96 12.56
CA THR A 114 6.17 -3.98 13.25
C THR A 114 6.55 -2.55 13.64
N GLY A 115 5.95 -2.07 14.73
CA GLY A 115 6.30 -0.83 15.40
C GLY A 115 7.01 -1.12 16.73
N GLY A 116 8.33 -0.94 16.75
CA GLY A 116 9.20 -0.97 17.95
C GLY A 116 9.45 -2.36 18.53
N ARG A 117 10.55 -2.68 19.24
CA ARG A 117 11.83 -2.05 19.65
C ARG A 117 12.74 -3.21 20.10
N THR A 118 14.06 -2.98 20.11
CA THR A 118 15.10 -3.55 21.01
C THR A 118 15.24 -5.07 21.17
N GLY A 119 16.49 -5.53 21.24
CA GLY A 119 16.88 -6.93 21.12
C GLY A 119 16.55 -7.84 22.30
N SER A 120 16.40 -9.11 21.98
CA SER A 120 16.92 -10.31 22.67
C SER A 120 16.32 -11.56 22.01
N THR A 121 17.11 -12.63 21.91
CA THR A 121 16.82 -13.93 21.27
C THR A 121 17.18 -15.04 22.28
N PRO A 122 16.72 -16.31 22.19
CA PRO A 122 15.55 -16.92 21.53
C PRO A 122 14.66 -17.75 22.50
N GLY A 123 13.38 -17.91 22.16
CA GLY A 123 12.48 -18.89 22.79
C GLY A 123 11.45 -19.41 21.78
N ARG A 124 11.34 -20.73 21.69
CA ARG A 124 10.77 -21.50 20.57
C ARG A 124 9.24 -21.58 20.62
N THR A 125 8.56 -20.93 19.67
CA THR A 125 7.29 -21.42 19.10
C THR A 125 7.20 -20.96 17.65
N ARG A 126 7.22 -21.89 16.69
CA ARG A 126 6.85 -21.61 15.30
C ARG A 126 5.44 -21.02 15.32
N PRO A 127 5.18 -19.77 14.88
CA PRO A 127 3.82 -19.37 14.59
C PRO A 127 3.32 -20.32 13.50
N ARG A 128 2.12 -20.88 13.68
CA ARG A 128 1.44 -21.63 12.62
C ARG A 128 1.21 -20.67 11.45
N SER A 129 2.16 -20.62 10.52
CA SER A 129 2.08 -19.89 9.27
C SER A 129 1.17 -20.67 8.31
N GLY A 130 -0.14 -20.66 8.59
CA GLY A 130 -1.13 -21.01 7.59
C GLY A 130 -1.32 -19.82 6.64
N PRO A 131 -1.44 -20.03 5.31
CA PRO A 131 -1.70 -18.94 4.38
C PRO A 131 -3.04 -18.29 4.71
N CYS A 132 -3.02 -17.01 5.12
CA CYS A 132 -4.23 -16.21 5.35
C CYS A 132 -5.02 -16.13 4.04
N SER A 133 -6.19 -16.78 3.98
CA SER A 133 -6.96 -16.95 2.74
C SER A 133 -7.91 -15.79 2.44
N SER A 134 -7.46 -14.54 2.45
CA SER A 134 -8.29 -13.43 1.96
C SER A 134 -8.34 -13.45 0.42
N ARG A 135 -9.39 -14.07 -0.12
CA ARG A 135 -9.77 -13.87 -1.53
C ARG A 135 -10.64 -12.61 -1.62
N LEU A 136 -10.55 -11.92 -2.74
CA LEU A 136 -11.43 -10.79 -3.06
C LEU A 136 -12.66 -11.30 -3.79
N ARG A 137 -13.77 -10.59 -3.66
CA ARG A 137 -14.95 -10.81 -4.50
C ARG A 137 -15.34 -9.51 -5.22
N PRO A 138 -15.84 -9.61 -6.46
CA PRO A 138 -16.60 -8.54 -7.08
C PRO A 138 -17.86 -8.27 -6.25
N ALA A 139 -18.21 -7.00 -6.08
CA ALA A 139 -19.59 -6.65 -5.70
C ALA A 139 -20.57 -7.07 -6.82
N PRO A 140 -21.83 -7.41 -6.47
CA PRO A 140 -22.88 -7.75 -7.45
C PRO A 140 -23.18 -6.59 -8.43
#